data_AF-A0A9N9J1V8-F1
#
_entry.id   AF-A0A9N9J1V8-F1
#
_cell.length_a   1.000
_cell.length_b   1.000
_cell.length_c   1.000
_cell.angle_alpha   90.00
_cell.angle_beta   90.00
_cell.angle_gamma   90.00
#
_symmetry.space_group_name_H-M   'P 1'
#
loop_
_entity.id
_entity.type
_entity.pdbx_description
1 polymer ?
#
loop_
_entity_poly.entity_id
_entity_poly.type
_entity_poly.pdbx_seq_one_letter_code
_entity_poly.pdbx_strand_id
1 'polypeptide(L)'
;QIEKLRKCELISENEVKELCRKAREVLIEENIEGWGISPRGAGYLFGGDIVAQFLQNNNLDLIARAHQLVMEGYKLMFNNTIVTVWSAPNYCYRCGNVAAILELDDKLNKNYKIFEAAPQ
;
A
#
# COMPACT_ATOMS: atom_id res chain seq x y z
N GLN A 1 5.91 -2.66 24.28
CA GLN A 1 5.61 -1.42 23.52
C GLN A 1 4.12 -1.05 23.63
N ILE A 2 3.19 -1.86 23.10
CA ILE A 2 1.74 -1.57 23.20
C ILE A 2 1.26 -1.48 24.66
N GLU A 3 1.77 -2.34 25.55
CA GLU A 3 1.42 -2.32 26.97
C GLU A 3 1.89 -1.04 27.70
N LYS A 4 3.04 -0.48 27.30
CA LYS A 4 3.56 0.80 27.79
C LYS A 4 2.67 1.96 27.35
N LEU A 5 2.25 1.95 26.07
CA LEU A 5 1.31 2.93 25.53
C LEU A 5 -0.05 2.89 26.25
N ARG A 6 -0.55 1.69 26.57
CA ARG A 6 -1.79 1.53 27.37
C ARG A 6 -1.69 2.08 28.79
N LYS A 7 -0.46 2.20 29.32
CA LYS A 7 -0.15 2.81 30.63
C LYS A 7 0.30 4.27 30.51
N CYS A 8 0.20 4.88 29.33
CA CYS A 8 0.68 6.24 29.02
C CYS A 8 2.17 6.47 29.29
N GLU A 9 2.99 5.42 29.23
CA GLU A 9 4.44 5.52 29.39
C GLU A 9 5.12 5.96 28.08
N LEU A 10 6.16 6.79 28.20
CA LEU A 10 6.97 7.23 27.07
C LEU A 10 7.72 6.06 26.44
N ILE A 11 7.75 6.03 25.11
CA ILE A 11 8.52 5.07 24.31
C ILE A 11 9.60 5.79 23.52
N SER A 12 10.72 5.11 23.25
CA SER A 12 11.83 5.68 22.49
C SER A 12 11.46 5.92 21.03
N GLU A 13 12.20 6.80 20.34
CA GLU A 13 11.98 7.09 18.92
C GLU A 13 12.05 5.82 18.04
N ASN A 14 12.98 4.91 18.36
CA ASN A 14 13.11 3.63 17.66
C ASN A 14 11.88 2.73 17.88
N GLU A 15 11.32 2.71 19.09
CA GLU A 15 10.08 1.98 19.37
C GLU A 15 8.87 2.60 18.68
N VAL A 16 8.80 3.94 18.58
CA VAL A 16 7.76 4.64 17.80
C VAL A 16 7.86 4.25 16.32
N LYS A 17 9.06 4.30 15.75
CA LYS A 17 9.30 3.92 14.34
C LYS A 17 8.87 2.49 14.06
N GLU A 18 9.21 1.56 14.95
CA GLU A 18 8.83 0.15 14.82
C GLU A 18 7.33 -0.07 14.98
N LEU A 19 6.67 0.65 15.90
CA LEU A 19 5.22 0.59 16.05
C LEU A 19 4.51 1.12 14.80
N CYS A 20 4.98 2.22 14.23
CA CYS A 20 4.46 2.78 12.98
C CYS A 20 4.72 1.84 11.78
N ARG A 21 5.83 1.10 11.78
CA ARG A 21 6.13 0.08 10.76
C ARG A 21 5.15 -1.10 10.88
N LYS A 22 4.97 -1.65 12.08
CA LYS A 22 4.00 -2.72 12.35
C LYS A 22 2.56 -2.30 12.09
N ALA A 23 2.17 -1.08 12.43
CA ALA A 23 0.84 -0.55 12.11
C ALA A 23 0.64 -0.43 10.58
N ARG A 24 1.68 -0.07 9.83
CA ARG A 24 1.65 -0.08 8.35
C ARG A 24 1.53 -1.48 7.77
N GLU A 25 2.17 -2.48 8.37
CA GLU A 25 2.02 -3.89 7.97
C GLU A 25 0.61 -4.41 8.28
N VAL A 26 0.04 -4.07 9.44
CA VAL A 26 -1.34 -4.44 9.81
C VAL A 26 -2.38 -3.78 8.90
N LEU A 27 -2.12 -2.58 8.38
CA LEU A 27 -2.99 -1.91 7.40
C LEU A 27 -2.93 -2.54 6.00
N ILE A 28 -2.01 -3.47 5.75
CA ILE A 28 -2.02 -4.32 4.56
C ILE A 28 -2.76 -5.60 4.96
N GLU A 29 -4.07 -5.50 5.11
CA GLU A 29 -4.94 -6.64 5.40
C GLU A 29 -5.08 -7.50 4.14
N GLU A 30 -4.10 -8.39 3.90
CA GLU A 30 -4.17 -9.40 2.83
C GLU A 30 -5.27 -10.45 3.06
N ASN A 31 -5.99 -10.38 4.19
CA ASN A 31 -6.97 -11.37 4.65
C ASN A 31 -8.40 -10.81 4.90
N ILE A 32 -8.75 -9.62 4.42
CA ILE A 32 -10.17 -9.21 4.41
C ILE A 32 -10.91 -10.04 3.36
N GLU A 33 -12.04 -10.59 3.73
CA GLU A 33 -13.04 -11.14 2.82
C GLU A 33 -14.24 -10.17 2.78
N GLY A 34 -14.70 -9.82 1.58
CA GLY A 34 -15.82 -8.89 1.40
C GLY A 34 -15.46 -7.42 1.64
N TRP A 35 -16.39 -6.67 2.22
CA TRP A 35 -16.23 -5.25 2.53
C TRP A 35 -15.92 -5.02 4.01
N GLY A 36 -15.00 -4.10 4.31
CA GLY A 36 -14.63 -3.70 5.68
C GLY A 36 -14.79 -2.20 5.93
N ILE A 37 -14.93 -1.79 7.19
CA ILE A 37 -14.96 -0.37 7.55
C ILE A 37 -13.55 0.21 7.41
N SER A 38 -13.44 1.35 6.71
CA SER A 38 -12.17 2.03 6.54
C SER A 38 -11.68 2.67 7.85
N PRO A 39 -10.44 2.39 8.31
CA PRO A 39 -9.85 3.06 9.46
C PRO A 39 -9.51 4.53 9.16
N ARG A 40 -9.65 4.98 7.91
CA ARG A 40 -9.46 6.38 7.49
C ARG A 40 -10.66 7.27 7.82
N GLY A 41 -11.75 6.69 8.36
CA GLY A 41 -12.98 7.41 8.72
C GLY A 41 -13.90 7.72 7.54
N ALA A 42 -13.52 7.35 6.31
CA ALA A 42 -14.34 7.45 5.11
C ALA A 42 -14.01 6.33 4.12
N GLY A 43 -15.01 5.91 3.34
CA GLY A 43 -14.92 4.80 2.39
C GLY A 43 -14.93 3.42 3.07
N TYR A 44 -14.60 2.40 2.29
CA TYR A 44 -14.58 1.00 2.72
C TYR A 44 -13.28 0.33 2.31
N LEU A 45 -12.87 -0.68 3.07
CA LEU A 45 -11.89 -1.68 2.64
C LEU A 45 -12.60 -2.75 1.81
N PHE A 46 -11.85 -3.44 0.96
CA PHE A 46 -12.37 -4.52 0.13
C PHE A 46 -11.34 -5.64 0.01
N GLY A 47 -11.83 -6.88 0.08
CA GLY A 47 -11.06 -8.09 -0.06
C GLY A 47 -10.76 -8.46 -1.51
N GLY A 48 -9.96 -9.52 -1.67
CA GLY A 48 -9.60 -10.05 -2.99
C GLY A 48 -10.80 -10.63 -3.76
N ASP A 49 -11.82 -11.11 -3.05
CA ASP A 49 -13.09 -11.59 -3.61
C ASP A 49 -13.86 -10.45 -4.31
N ILE A 50 -13.92 -9.27 -3.68
CA ILE A 50 -14.55 -8.08 -4.27
C ILE A 50 -13.78 -7.60 -5.51
N VAL A 51 -12.44 -7.64 -5.47
CA VAL A 51 -11.60 -7.31 -6.64
C VAL A 51 -11.87 -8.29 -7.79
N ALA A 52 -11.87 -9.60 -7.50
CA ALA A 52 -12.12 -10.63 -8.50
C ALA A 52 -13.51 -10.47 -9.15
N GLN A 53 -14.54 -10.25 -8.34
CA GLN A 53 -15.90 -10.02 -8.81
C GLN A 53 -16.00 -8.75 -9.69
N PHE A 54 -15.36 -7.66 -9.27
CA PHE A 54 -15.36 -6.41 -10.04
C PHE A 54 -14.68 -6.60 -11.40
N LEU A 55 -13.50 -7.22 -11.44
CA LEU A 55 -12.77 -7.48 -12.68
C LEU A 55 -13.54 -8.37 -13.63
N GLN A 56 -14.12 -9.47 -13.12
CA GLN A 56 -14.94 -10.39 -13.92
C GLN A 56 -16.16 -9.70 -14.52
N ASN A 57 -16.90 -8.93 -13.71
CA ASN A 57 -18.12 -8.26 -14.16
C ASN A 57 -17.88 -7.19 -15.22
N ASN A 58 -16.66 -6.62 -15.25
CA ASN A 58 -16.29 -5.55 -16.16
C ASN A 58 -15.35 -6.00 -17.29
N ASN A 59 -15.04 -7.30 -17.37
CA ASN A 59 -14.09 -7.87 -18.34
C ASN A 59 -12.73 -7.13 -18.35
N LEU A 60 -12.14 -6.98 -17.16
CA LEU A 60 -10.85 -6.31 -16.92
C LEU A 60 -9.85 -7.30 -16.30
N ASP A 61 -8.55 -7.07 -16.53
CA ASP A 61 -7.48 -7.94 -16.02
C ASP A 61 -6.74 -7.39 -14.79
N LEU A 62 -6.80 -6.07 -14.56
CA LEU A 62 -6.02 -5.41 -13.51
C LEU A 62 -6.70 -4.12 -13.03
N ILE A 63 -6.74 -3.93 -11.71
CA ILE A 63 -6.96 -2.61 -11.10
C ILE A 63 -5.58 -1.98 -10.82
N ALA A 64 -5.29 -0.84 -11.42
CA ALA A 64 -4.13 -0.03 -11.06
C ALA A 64 -4.57 1.15 -10.19
N ARG A 65 -3.98 1.29 -9.00
CA ARG A 65 -4.27 2.36 -8.04
C ARG A 65 -3.00 2.89 -7.38
N ALA A 66 -3.14 3.94 -6.58
CA ALA A 66 -2.06 4.54 -5.78
C ALA A 66 -2.51 4.68 -4.31
N HIS A 67 -2.52 5.91 -3.77
CA HIS A 67 -3.13 6.34 -2.51
C HIS A 67 -2.55 5.78 -1.20
N GLN A 68 -2.03 4.54 -1.17
CA GLN A 68 -1.29 3.99 -0.04
C GLN A 68 0.22 4.02 -0.35
N LEU A 69 1.01 4.49 0.62
CA LEU A 69 2.47 4.37 0.56
C LEU A 69 2.87 2.89 0.50
N VAL A 70 3.72 2.55 -0.46
CA VAL A 70 4.40 1.26 -0.58
C VAL A 70 5.91 1.54 -0.63
N MET A 71 6.68 0.80 0.17
CA MET A 71 8.10 1.13 0.39
C MET A 71 8.94 0.83 -0.85
N GLU A 72 8.52 -0.17 -1.61
CA GLU A 72 9.14 -0.74 -2.80
C GLU A 72 8.71 -0.01 -4.08
N GLY A 73 7.95 1.09 -3.96
CA GLY A 73 7.44 1.86 -5.09
C GLY A 73 6.18 1.27 -5.74
N TYR A 74 6.03 -0.06 -5.80
CA TYR A 74 4.76 -0.69 -6.15
C TYR A 74 4.53 -1.99 -5.35
N LYS A 75 3.27 -2.41 -5.23
CA LYS A 75 2.88 -3.68 -4.62
C LYS A 75 1.69 -4.30 -5.34
N LEU A 76 1.86 -5.54 -5.81
CA LEU A 76 0.79 -6.38 -6.32
C LEU A 76 0.11 -7.13 -5.17
N MET A 77 -1.20 -7.28 -5.24
CA MET A 77 -2.01 -8.02 -4.26
C MET A 77 -3.07 -8.87 -4.97
N PHE A 78 -3.71 -9.77 -4.21
CA PHE A 78 -4.85 -10.59 -4.66
C PHE A 78 -4.55 -11.32 -5.99
N ASN A 79 -3.53 -12.18 -5.99
CA ASN A 79 -3.09 -12.91 -7.19
C ASN A 79 -2.71 -11.99 -8.35
N ASN A 80 -2.04 -10.87 -8.06
CA ASN A 80 -1.58 -9.88 -9.04
C ASN A 80 -2.70 -9.20 -9.85
N THR A 81 -3.93 -9.21 -9.34
CA THR A 81 -5.10 -8.60 -10.00
C THR A 81 -5.35 -7.15 -9.59
N ILE A 82 -4.67 -6.67 -8.55
CA ILE A 82 -4.61 -5.25 -8.20
C ILE A 82 -3.17 -4.84 -7.91
N VAL A 83 -2.79 -3.66 -8.38
CA VAL A 83 -1.49 -3.05 -8.10
C VAL A 83 -1.66 -1.68 -7.44
N THR A 84 -0.88 -1.46 -6.39
CA THR A 84 -0.61 -0.11 -5.85
C THR A 84 0.69 0.39 -6.43
N VAL A 85 0.69 1.57 -7.05
CA VAL A 85 1.87 2.27 -7.57
C VAL A 85 2.05 3.57 -6.79
N TRP A 86 3.27 3.86 -6.38
CA TRP A 86 3.63 5.04 -5.62
C TRP A 86 4.77 5.80 -6.29
N SER A 87 4.53 7.03 -6.70
CA SER A 87 5.47 7.79 -7.56
C SER A 87 6.20 8.93 -6.84
N ALA A 88 6.19 8.95 -5.50
CA ALA A 88 6.86 9.97 -4.70
C ALA A 88 7.99 9.36 -3.84
N PRO A 89 9.25 9.38 -4.30
CA PRO A 89 10.34 8.76 -3.56
C PRO A 89 10.66 9.57 -2.30
N ASN A 90 11.14 8.89 -1.26
CA ASN A 90 11.38 9.45 0.06
C ASN A 90 10.25 10.36 0.55
N TYR A 91 9.03 9.82 0.60
CA TYR A 91 7.83 10.59 0.94
C TYR A 91 8.00 11.35 2.26
N CYS A 92 7.55 12.61 2.26
CA CYS A 92 7.75 13.58 3.35
C CYS A 92 9.21 13.71 3.81
N TYR A 93 10.19 13.41 2.94
CA TYR A 93 11.64 13.44 3.20
C TYR A 93 12.12 12.55 4.33
N ARG A 94 11.29 11.59 4.77
CA ARG A 94 11.52 10.80 6.00
C ARG A 94 11.11 9.35 5.91
N CYS A 95 10.37 8.97 4.86
CA CYS A 95 9.86 7.62 4.72
C CYS A 95 10.89 6.66 4.12
N GLY A 96 11.88 7.15 3.36
CA GLY A 96 12.92 6.32 2.77
C GLY A 96 12.42 5.29 1.75
N ASN A 97 11.19 5.44 1.24
CA ASN A 97 10.65 4.59 0.19
C ASN A 97 11.26 4.93 -1.18
N VAL A 98 11.33 3.95 -2.07
CA VAL A 98 11.53 4.20 -3.49
C VAL A 98 10.19 4.53 -4.16
N ALA A 99 10.23 4.95 -5.41
CA ALA A 99 9.05 5.22 -6.21
C ALA A 99 9.03 4.36 -7.48
N ALA A 100 7.85 4.22 -8.06
CA ALA A 100 7.63 3.49 -9.29
C ALA A 100 6.73 4.25 -10.27
N ILE A 101 6.91 3.95 -11.56
CA ILE A 101 5.97 4.22 -12.65
C ILE A 101 5.55 2.88 -13.23
N LEU A 102 4.24 2.65 -13.40
CA LEU A 102 3.72 1.56 -14.21
C LEU A 102 3.62 2.03 -15.67
N GLU A 103 4.43 1.44 -16.53
CA GLU A 103 4.38 1.60 -17.98
C GLU A 103 3.64 0.41 -18.59
N LEU A 104 2.72 0.72 -19.51
CA LEU A 104 2.00 -0.25 -20.32
C LEU A 104 2.40 -0.03 -21.77
N ASP A 105 2.82 -1.09 -22.47
CA ASP A 105 3.08 -1.02 -23.91
C ASP A 105 1.79 -1.18 -24.74
N ASP A 106 1.90 -1.16 -26.07
CA ASP A 106 0.77 -1.31 -27.01
C ASP A 106 0.02 -2.64 -26.87
N LYS A 107 0.64 -3.64 -26.22
CA LYS A 107 0.05 -4.96 -25.95
C LYS A 107 -0.36 -5.10 -24.47
N LEU A 108 -0.35 -4.00 -23.72
CA LEU A 108 -0.63 -3.94 -22.28
C LEU A 108 0.33 -4.78 -21.42
N ASN A 109 1.53 -5.08 -21.92
CA ASN A 109 2.57 -5.67 -21.09
C ASN A 109 3.01 -4.64 -20.04
N LYS A 110 3.19 -5.12 -18.82
CA LYS A 110 3.45 -4.29 -17.65
C LYS A 110 4.94 -4.18 -17.39
N ASN A 111 5.46 -2.96 -17.31
CA ASN A 111 6.83 -2.66 -16.90
C ASN A 111 6.82 -1.69 -15.72
N TYR A 112 7.50 -2.02 -14.63
CA TYR A 112 7.59 -1.16 -13.44
C TYR A 112 8.96 -0.50 -13.38
N LYS A 113 9.00 0.81 -13.62
CA LYS A 113 10.25 1.60 -13.55
C LYS A 113 10.42 2.13 -12.14
N ILE A 114 11.40 1.59 -11.41
CA ILE A 114 11.76 2.04 -10.06
C ILE A 114 12.74 3.21 -10.13
N PHE A 115 12.56 4.20 -9.26
CA PHE A 115 13.45 5.34 -9.12
C PHE A 115 13.54 5.85 -7.67
N GLU A 116 14.67 6.47 -7.36
CA GLU A 116 14.97 7.05 -6.05
C GLU A 116 14.74 8.56 -6.04
N ALA A 117 14.85 9.16 -4.85
CA ALA A 117 14.77 10.60 -4.70
C ALA A 117 16.00 11.26 -5.33
N ALA A 118 15.78 12.34 -6.08
CA ALA A 118 16.88 13.16 -6.56
C ALA A 118 17.55 13.91 -5.38
N PRO A 119 18.85 14.23 -5.49
CA PRO A 119 19.49 15.17 -4.58
C PRO A 119 18.72 16.49 -4.53
N GLN A 120 18.63 17.09 -3.34
CA GLN A 120 18.09 18.45 -3.18
C GLN A 120 19.12 19.50 -3.55
#